data_AF-A0A972LTY0-F1
#
_entry.id   AF-A0A972LTY0-F1
#
_cell.length_a   1.000
_cell.length_b   1.000
_cell.length_c   1.000
_cell.angle_alpha   90.00
_cell.angle_beta   90.00
_cell.angle_gamma   90.00
#
_symmetry.space_group_name_H-M   'P 1'
#
loop_
_entity.id
_entity.type
_entity.pdbx_description
1 polymer ?
#
loop_
_entity_poly.entity_id
_entity_poly.type
_entity_poly.pdbx_seq_one_letter_code
_entity_poly.pdbx_strand_id
1 'polypeptide(L)'
;MASSQIMKLVAWGQYVHWCELQFGQFSRLSEDTLEAEVIGVTAHWFAALRVVLEGWKEIGHKDPKIDKLLSLYPENEDMLRRCRNAVYHFQDEILDRRIVNMLSDANEAFAWSLALHFEFQRYLVDYPHGLSSYREENKLLAAEMAACIGWWPDSSHRAHVLRICDMIHYLVSADTTEEVRDLAVSSGVKLAAIDTEPFTSKLSRYRADDL
;
A
#
# COMPACT_ATOMS: atom_id res chain seq x y z
N MET A 1 -21.38 -6.05 -22.29
CA MET A 1 -20.58 -6.68 -21.20
C MET A 1 -19.25 -5.96 -20.96
N ALA A 2 -18.40 -5.72 -21.98
CA ALA A 2 -17.11 -5.01 -21.80
C ALA A 2 -17.22 -3.64 -21.12
N SER A 3 -18.22 -2.83 -21.49
CA SER A 3 -18.47 -1.52 -20.85
C SER A 3 -18.79 -1.63 -19.34
N SER A 4 -19.46 -2.69 -18.88
CA SER A 4 -19.78 -2.85 -17.45
C SER A 4 -18.56 -3.19 -16.60
N GLN A 5 -17.59 -3.95 -17.14
CA GLN A 5 -16.36 -4.28 -16.43
C GLN A 5 -15.42 -3.08 -16.32
N ILE A 6 -15.32 -2.27 -17.39
CA ILE A 6 -14.56 -1.02 -17.35
C ILE A 6 -15.13 -0.07 -16.29
N MET A 7 -16.46 0.06 -16.19
CA MET A 7 -17.07 0.90 -15.16
C MET A 7 -16.79 0.40 -13.74
N LYS A 8 -16.82 -0.92 -13.51
CA LYS A 8 -16.42 -1.51 -12.23
C LYS A 8 -14.96 -1.22 -11.89
N LEU A 9 -14.07 -1.31 -12.88
CA LEU A 9 -12.65 -0.99 -12.70
C LEU A 9 -12.44 0.50 -12.41
N VAL A 10 -13.15 1.39 -13.08
CA VAL A 10 -13.11 2.84 -12.81
C VAL A 10 -13.59 3.14 -11.38
N ALA A 11 -14.69 2.52 -10.95
CA ALA A 11 -15.17 2.63 -9.58
C ALA A 11 -14.15 2.11 -8.56
N TRP A 12 -13.52 0.96 -8.84
CA TRP A 12 -12.41 0.45 -8.04
C TRP A 12 -11.20 1.40 -8.02
N GLY A 13 -10.87 2.03 -9.16
CA GLY A 13 -9.82 3.02 -9.30
C GLY A 13 -10.01 4.25 -8.41
N GLN A 14 -11.25 4.64 -8.10
CA GLN A 14 -11.54 5.70 -7.12
C GLN A 14 -11.07 5.30 -5.71
N TYR A 15 -11.25 4.04 -5.31
CA TYR A 15 -10.73 3.55 -4.03
C TYR A 15 -9.21 3.46 -4.02
N VAL A 16 -8.58 3.10 -5.16
CA VAL A 16 -7.11 3.16 -5.30
C VAL A 16 -6.62 4.59 -5.10
N HIS A 17 -7.29 5.58 -5.70
CA HIS A 17 -6.97 7.00 -5.48
C HIS A 17 -7.11 7.41 -4.01
N TRP A 18 -8.20 7.04 -3.35
CA TRP A 18 -8.39 7.37 -1.94
C TRP A 18 -7.35 6.71 -1.04
N CYS A 19 -6.93 5.50 -1.36
CA CYS A 19 -5.82 4.83 -0.70
C CYS A 19 -4.50 5.60 -0.90
N GLU A 20 -4.24 6.09 -2.12
CA GLU A 20 -3.07 6.95 -2.41
C GLU A 20 -3.10 8.26 -1.61
N LEU A 21 -4.26 8.88 -1.40
CA LEU A 21 -4.36 10.08 -0.55
C LEU A 21 -3.92 9.80 0.90
N GLN A 22 -4.28 8.64 1.45
CA GLN A 22 -3.84 8.24 2.80
C GLN A 22 -2.35 7.87 2.80
N PHE A 23 -1.87 7.15 1.78
CA PHE A 23 -0.46 6.84 1.64
C PHE A 23 0.40 8.10 1.51
N GLY A 24 -0.09 9.13 0.82
CA GLY A 24 0.58 10.42 0.72
C GLY A 24 0.68 11.16 2.06
N GLN A 25 -0.27 10.97 2.99
CA GLN A 25 -0.14 11.47 4.37
C GLN A 25 0.93 10.68 5.13
N PHE A 26 0.86 9.35 5.04
CA PHE A 26 1.86 8.47 5.64
C PHE A 26 3.29 8.81 5.16
N SER A 27 3.48 9.03 3.87
CA SER A 27 4.78 9.34 3.26
C SER A 27 5.36 10.70 3.67
N ARG A 28 4.57 11.55 4.32
CA ARG A 28 4.99 12.85 4.85
C ARG A 28 5.36 12.81 6.33
N LEU A 29 5.12 11.69 7.02
CA LEU A 29 5.55 11.50 8.40
C LEU A 29 7.07 11.64 8.49
N SER A 30 7.53 12.22 9.59
CA SER A 30 8.94 12.46 9.89
C SER A 30 9.30 11.90 11.26
N GLU A 31 10.60 11.92 11.59
CA GLU A 31 11.11 11.52 12.91
C GLU A 31 10.54 12.36 14.06
N ASP A 32 10.13 13.60 13.78
CA ASP A 32 9.55 14.53 14.76
C ASP A 32 8.02 14.36 14.93
N THR A 33 7.39 13.47 14.15
CA THR A 33 5.94 13.28 14.20
C THR A 33 5.54 12.54 15.47
N LEU A 34 4.45 13.01 16.11
CA LEU A 34 3.94 12.39 17.33
C LEU A 34 3.51 10.94 17.07
N GLU A 35 3.78 10.05 18.02
CA GLU A 35 3.49 8.62 17.89
C GLU A 35 2.00 8.34 17.59
N ALA A 36 1.10 9.04 18.28
CA ALA A 36 -0.34 8.92 18.05
C ALA A 36 -0.74 9.32 16.62
N GLU A 37 -0.05 10.30 16.02
CA GLU A 37 -0.26 10.70 14.64
C GLU A 37 0.29 9.64 13.67
N VAL A 38 1.48 9.09 13.92
CA VAL A 38 2.05 7.98 13.14
C VAL A 38 1.08 6.79 13.12
N ILE A 39 0.57 6.39 14.29
CA ILE A 39 -0.39 5.29 14.42
C ILE A 39 -1.67 5.60 13.66
N GLY A 40 -2.25 6.79 13.89
CA GLY A 40 -3.49 7.20 13.25
C GLY A 40 -3.38 7.22 11.72
N VAL A 41 -2.36 7.88 11.19
CA VAL A 41 -2.14 8.02 9.73
C VAL A 41 -1.86 6.66 9.09
N THR A 42 -1.02 5.83 9.70
CA THR A 42 -0.71 4.49 9.16
C THR A 42 -1.94 3.58 9.17
N ALA A 43 -2.71 3.60 10.26
CA ALA A 43 -3.94 2.82 10.36
C ALA A 43 -4.97 3.23 9.30
N HIS A 44 -5.11 4.53 9.00
CA HIS A 44 -5.99 5.02 7.94
C HIS A 44 -5.55 4.55 6.55
N TRP A 45 -4.25 4.54 6.26
CA TRP A 45 -3.76 3.97 5.01
C TRP A 45 -4.07 2.48 4.89
N PHE A 46 -3.79 1.68 5.93
CA PHE A 46 -4.12 0.25 5.93
C PHE A 46 -5.63 0.00 5.82
N ALA A 47 -6.45 0.83 6.47
CA ALA A 47 -7.90 0.78 6.34
C ALA A 47 -8.36 1.05 4.90
N ALA A 48 -7.77 2.03 4.22
CA ALA A 48 -8.09 2.32 2.81
C ALA A 48 -7.62 1.19 1.89
N LEU A 49 -6.42 0.65 2.10
CA LEU A 49 -5.88 -0.47 1.34
C LEU A 49 -6.76 -1.73 1.48
N ARG A 50 -7.34 -1.96 2.66
CA ARG A 50 -8.33 -3.03 2.87
C ARG A 50 -9.50 -2.91 1.90
N VAL A 51 -10.04 -1.71 1.72
CA VAL A 51 -11.19 -1.47 0.83
C VAL A 51 -10.80 -1.67 -0.63
N VAL A 52 -9.59 -1.27 -1.03
CA VAL A 52 -9.06 -1.57 -2.37
C VAL A 52 -9.00 -3.08 -2.63
N LEU A 53 -8.53 -3.85 -1.64
CA LEU A 53 -8.48 -5.31 -1.72
C LEU A 53 -9.87 -5.96 -1.80
N GLU A 54 -10.84 -5.45 -1.04
CA GLU A 54 -12.23 -5.90 -1.13
C GLU A 54 -12.82 -5.65 -2.53
N GLY A 55 -12.61 -4.45 -3.05
CA GLY A 55 -13.01 -4.10 -4.42
C GLY A 55 -12.33 -4.97 -5.47
N TRP A 56 -11.03 -5.26 -5.32
CA TRP A 56 -10.29 -6.16 -6.21
C TRP A 56 -10.92 -7.55 -6.29
N LYS A 57 -11.28 -8.12 -5.13
CA LYS A 57 -11.95 -9.42 -5.05
C LYS A 57 -13.35 -9.38 -5.66
N GLU A 58 -14.10 -8.31 -5.44
CA GLU A 58 -15.47 -8.13 -5.97
C GLU A 58 -15.50 -7.96 -7.49
N ILE A 59 -14.55 -7.22 -8.07
CA ILE A 59 -14.49 -7.07 -9.54
C ILE A 59 -14.01 -8.36 -10.23
N GLY A 60 -13.30 -9.24 -9.50
CA GLY A 60 -12.91 -10.56 -9.98
C GLY A 60 -11.83 -10.56 -11.06
N HIS A 61 -11.09 -9.45 -11.19
CA HIS A 61 -9.94 -9.37 -12.09
C HIS A 61 -8.80 -10.27 -11.61
N LYS A 62 -7.87 -10.57 -12.52
CA LYS A 62 -6.69 -11.40 -12.27
C LYS A 62 -5.43 -10.68 -12.72
N ASP A 63 -4.40 -10.81 -11.92
CA ASP A 63 -3.08 -10.26 -12.20
C ASP A 63 -2.04 -11.13 -11.48
N PRO A 64 -1.08 -11.74 -12.21
CA PRO A 64 -0.14 -12.68 -11.62
C PRO A 64 0.70 -12.12 -10.47
N LYS A 65 0.99 -10.82 -10.44
CA LYS A 65 1.80 -10.20 -9.39
C LYS A 65 0.97 -9.97 -8.14
N ILE A 66 -0.22 -9.39 -8.29
CA ILE A 66 -1.18 -9.21 -7.19
C ILE A 66 -1.57 -10.58 -6.62
N ASP A 67 -1.96 -11.52 -7.47
CA ASP A 67 -2.40 -12.86 -7.05
C ASP A 67 -1.27 -13.61 -6.30
N LYS A 68 0.00 -13.42 -6.68
CA LYS A 68 1.15 -13.94 -5.94
C LYS A 68 1.34 -13.26 -4.58
N LEU A 69 1.24 -11.94 -4.50
CA LEU A 69 1.34 -11.23 -3.21
C LEU A 69 0.24 -11.68 -2.24
N LEU A 70 -0.98 -11.86 -2.73
CA LEU A 70 -2.11 -12.31 -1.93
C LEU A 70 -1.97 -13.77 -1.47
N SER A 71 -1.28 -14.62 -2.24
CA SER A 71 -1.08 -16.03 -1.86
C SER A 71 0.08 -16.26 -0.90
N LEU A 72 1.11 -15.40 -0.92
CA LEU A 72 2.27 -15.51 -0.04
C LEU A 72 1.95 -15.21 1.42
N TYR A 73 1.06 -14.25 1.68
CA TYR A 73 0.80 -13.75 3.04
C TYR A 73 -0.71 -13.60 3.33
N PRO A 74 -1.48 -14.69 3.34
CA PRO A 74 -2.93 -14.64 3.55
C PRO A 74 -3.35 -14.02 4.89
N GLU A 75 -2.52 -14.13 5.94
CA GLU A 75 -2.75 -13.56 7.26
C GLU A 75 -2.72 -12.02 7.29
N ASN A 76 -2.00 -11.39 6.36
CA ASN A 76 -1.92 -9.93 6.25
C ASN A 76 -3.25 -9.31 5.81
N GLU A 77 -4.15 -10.09 5.21
CA GLU A 77 -5.49 -9.60 4.92
C GLU A 77 -6.34 -9.40 6.19
N ASP A 78 -6.24 -10.31 7.13
CA ASP A 78 -6.97 -10.22 8.41
C ASP A 78 -6.44 -9.05 9.25
N MET A 79 -5.14 -8.77 9.11
CA MET A 79 -4.51 -7.56 9.63
C MET A 79 -5.18 -6.29 9.07
N LEU A 80 -5.24 -6.12 7.75
CA LEU A 80 -5.89 -4.97 7.12
C LEU A 80 -7.36 -4.83 7.54
N ARG A 81 -8.08 -5.95 7.71
CA ARG A 81 -9.46 -5.97 8.21
C ARG A 81 -9.57 -5.40 9.62
N ARG A 82 -8.66 -5.76 10.53
CA ARG A 82 -8.62 -5.21 11.90
C ARG A 82 -8.35 -3.71 11.89
N CYS A 83 -7.39 -3.24 11.09
CA CYS A 83 -7.09 -1.81 10.96
C CYS A 83 -8.31 -1.02 10.52
N ARG A 84 -9.00 -1.47 9.46
CA ARG A 84 -10.24 -0.84 9.00
C ARG A 84 -11.28 -0.76 10.11
N ASN A 85 -11.46 -1.86 10.85
CA ASN A 85 -12.44 -1.89 11.91
C ASN A 85 -12.10 -0.91 13.04
N ALA A 86 -10.83 -0.80 13.45
CA ALA A 86 -10.44 0.13 14.51
C ALA A 86 -10.50 1.60 14.09
N VAL A 87 -10.24 1.90 12.81
CA VAL A 87 -10.33 3.27 12.29
C VAL A 87 -11.79 3.76 12.23
N TYR A 88 -12.71 2.90 11.81
CA TYR A 88 -14.10 3.31 11.54
C TYR A 88 -15.13 2.87 12.59
N HIS A 89 -14.71 2.11 13.61
CA HIS A 89 -15.55 1.79 14.76
C HIS A 89 -14.88 2.27 16.04
N PHE A 90 -15.64 3.00 16.87
CA PHE A 90 -15.20 3.42 18.19
C PHE A 90 -14.71 2.22 19.01
N GLN A 91 -13.54 2.37 19.63
CA GLN A 91 -12.97 1.43 20.57
C GLN A 91 -12.97 2.07 21.96
N ASP A 92 -13.38 1.32 22.98
CA ASP A 92 -13.36 1.73 24.38
C ASP A 92 -11.96 1.64 25.01
N GLU A 93 -11.06 0.88 24.38
CA GLU A 93 -9.63 0.85 24.70
C GLU A 93 -8.84 1.89 23.87
N ILE A 94 -7.85 2.52 24.51
CA ILE A 94 -6.90 3.42 23.83
C ILE A 94 -6.01 2.56 22.94
N LEU A 95 -6.37 2.50 21.65
CA LEU A 95 -5.68 1.78 20.56
C LEU A 95 -5.53 0.27 20.84
N ASP A 96 -6.20 -0.56 20.02
CA ASP A 96 -6.09 -2.01 20.10
C ASP A 96 -4.61 -2.44 20.08
N ARG A 97 -4.15 -3.10 21.16
CA ARG A 97 -2.75 -3.54 21.32
C ARG A 97 -2.25 -4.38 20.14
N ARG A 98 -3.14 -5.07 19.44
CA ARG A 98 -2.80 -5.85 18.24
C ARG A 98 -2.42 -4.94 17.08
N ILE A 99 -3.04 -3.77 16.97
CA ILE A 99 -2.71 -2.75 15.97
C ILE A 99 -1.38 -2.10 16.33
N VAL A 100 -1.18 -1.75 17.61
CA VAL A 100 0.11 -1.21 18.07
C VAL A 100 1.22 -2.21 17.77
N ASN A 101 1.13 -3.45 18.25
CA ASN A 101 2.16 -4.48 18.02
C ASN A 101 2.39 -4.73 16.52
N MET A 102 1.32 -4.74 15.72
CA MET A 102 1.43 -4.86 14.27
C MET A 102 2.15 -3.69 13.61
N LEU A 103 1.95 -2.44 14.08
CA LEU A 103 2.71 -1.27 13.63
C LEU A 103 4.15 -1.28 14.17
N SER A 104 4.40 -2.04 15.24
CA SER A 104 5.66 -2.08 15.99
C SER A 104 6.64 -3.16 15.54
N ASP A 105 6.13 -4.31 15.14
CA ASP A 105 6.90 -5.47 14.70
C ASP A 105 6.91 -5.58 13.15
N ALA A 106 6.62 -4.47 12.47
CA ALA A 106 5.90 -4.46 11.20
C ALA A 106 6.67 -4.72 9.90
N ASN A 107 7.93 -5.17 9.88
CA ASN A 107 8.72 -5.08 8.65
C ASN A 107 8.10 -5.85 7.45
N GLU A 108 7.57 -7.05 7.68
CA GLU A 108 7.03 -7.89 6.61
C GLU A 108 5.61 -7.47 6.17
N ALA A 109 4.69 -7.30 7.10
CA ALA A 109 3.31 -6.92 6.78
C ALA A 109 3.21 -5.50 6.21
N PHE A 110 4.08 -4.60 6.67
CA PHE A 110 4.23 -3.27 6.08
C PHE A 110 4.79 -3.35 4.66
N ALA A 111 5.88 -4.08 4.44
CA ALA A 111 6.47 -4.25 3.11
C ALA A 111 5.47 -4.88 2.13
N TRP A 112 4.70 -5.88 2.58
CA TRP A 112 3.62 -6.48 1.82
C TRP A 112 2.51 -5.48 1.48
N SER A 113 2.09 -4.66 2.45
CA SER A 113 1.05 -3.63 2.23
C SER A 113 1.51 -2.58 1.23
N LEU A 114 2.78 -2.17 1.32
CA LEU A 114 3.41 -1.26 0.37
C LEU A 114 3.49 -1.87 -1.04
N ALA A 115 3.91 -3.14 -1.14
CA ALA A 115 3.94 -3.90 -2.38
C ALA A 115 2.57 -3.93 -3.05
N LEU A 116 1.55 -4.29 -2.28
CA LEU A 116 0.19 -4.45 -2.77
C LEU A 116 -0.41 -3.11 -3.23
N HIS A 117 -0.18 -2.04 -2.46
CA HIS A 117 -0.57 -0.67 -2.82
C HIS A 117 -0.05 -0.28 -4.21
N PHE A 118 1.25 -0.48 -4.45
CA PHE A 118 1.88 -0.12 -5.71
C PHE A 118 1.51 -1.06 -6.86
N GLU A 119 1.33 -2.36 -6.62
CA GLU A 119 0.87 -3.30 -7.64
C GLU A 119 -0.57 -2.99 -8.09
N PHE A 120 -1.45 -2.51 -7.20
CA PHE A 120 -2.78 -2.03 -7.60
C PHE A 120 -2.70 -0.78 -8.49
N GLN A 121 -1.83 0.18 -8.17
CA GLN A 121 -1.62 1.34 -9.03
C GLN A 121 -1.06 0.94 -10.40
N ARG A 122 -0.07 0.04 -10.42
CA ARG A 122 0.49 -0.50 -11.66
C ARG A 122 -0.60 -1.14 -12.50
N TYR A 123 -1.42 -2.01 -11.91
CA TYR A 123 -2.51 -2.69 -12.61
C TYR A 123 -3.46 -1.68 -13.26
N LEU A 124 -3.87 -0.65 -12.51
CA LEU A 124 -4.76 0.40 -13.01
C LEU A 124 -4.18 1.14 -14.22
N VAL A 125 -2.88 1.44 -14.20
CA VAL A 125 -2.17 2.11 -15.32
C VAL A 125 -1.96 1.19 -16.51
N ASP A 126 -1.65 -0.08 -16.27
CA ASP A 126 -1.38 -1.06 -17.32
C ASP A 126 -2.66 -1.55 -18.01
N TYR A 127 -3.81 -1.46 -17.33
CA TYR A 127 -5.07 -2.02 -17.83
C TYR A 127 -5.47 -1.54 -19.23
N PRO A 128 -5.45 -0.23 -19.57
CA PRO A 128 -5.77 0.22 -20.93
C PRO A 128 -4.85 -0.40 -21.98
N HIS A 129 -3.56 -0.59 -21.65
CA HIS A 129 -2.56 -1.16 -22.56
C HIS A 129 -2.77 -2.65 -22.85
N GLY A 130 -3.49 -3.37 -21.99
CA GLY A 130 -3.82 -4.78 -22.20
C GLY A 130 -5.04 -5.03 -23.09
N LEU A 131 -5.82 -3.98 -23.42
CA LEU A 131 -7.08 -4.12 -24.15
C LEU A 131 -6.98 -3.92 -25.66
N SER A 132 -6.05 -3.09 -26.13
CA SER A 132 -5.85 -2.83 -27.56
C SER A 132 -4.37 -2.84 -27.94
N SER A 133 -4.08 -3.34 -29.14
CA SER A 133 -2.76 -3.25 -29.76
C SER A 133 -2.43 -1.82 -30.23
N TYR A 134 -3.43 -0.94 -30.32
CA TYR A 134 -3.27 0.43 -30.83
C TYR A 134 -2.95 1.41 -29.70
N ARG A 135 -1.78 2.06 -29.82
CA ARG A 135 -1.26 2.98 -28.79
C ARG A 135 -2.18 4.17 -28.51
N GLU A 136 -2.85 4.71 -29.53
CA GLU A 136 -3.71 5.90 -29.35
C GLU A 136 -5.03 5.57 -28.65
N GLU A 137 -5.63 4.41 -28.92
CA GLU A 137 -6.84 3.95 -28.20
C GLU A 137 -6.52 3.73 -26.71
N ASN A 138 -5.37 3.15 -26.40
CA ASN A 138 -4.92 2.94 -25.01
C ASN A 138 -4.74 4.27 -24.28
N LYS A 139 -4.19 5.30 -24.94
CA LYS A 139 -4.04 6.64 -24.36
C LYS A 139 -5.38 7.31 -24.12
N LEU A 140 -6.32 7.20 -25.07
CA LEU A 140 -7.65 7.78 -24.95
C LEU A 140 -8.40 7.12 -23.78
N LEU A 141 -8.40 5.80 -23.70
CA LEU A 141 -9.04 5.07 -22.60
C LEU A 141 -8.40 5.42 -21.24
N ALA A 142 -7.06 5.49 -21.16
CA ALA A 142 -6.38 5.92 -19.94
C ALA A 142 -6.80 7.34 -19.52
N ALA A 143 -6.92 8.27 -20.47
CA ALA A 143 -7.37 9.63 -20.20
C ALA A 143 -8.83 9.69 -19.73
N GLU A 144 -9.72 8.90 -20.33
CA GLU A 144 -11.12 8.79 -19.91
C GLU A 144 -11.25 8.18 -18.50
N MET A 145 -10.51 7.10 -18.22
CA MET A 145 -10.46 6.51 -16.89
C MET A 145 -9.94 7.51 -15.85
N ALA A 146 -8.84 8.21 -16.15
CA ALA A 146 -8.29 9.25 -15.28
C ALA A 146 -9.31 10.38 -15.01
N ALA A 147 -10.05 10.81 -16.04
CA ALA A 147 -11.09 11.82 -15.88
C ALA A 147 -12.23 11.35 -14.97
N CYS A 148 -12.64 10.08 -15.05
CA CYS A 148 -13.67 9.52 -14.17
C CYS A 148 -13.18 9.26 -12.74
N ILE A 149 -11.92 8.87 -12.57
CA ILE A 149 -11.32 8.63 -11.25
C ILE A 149 -11.01 9.97 -10.56
N GLY A 150 -10.73 11.02 -11.33
CA GLY A 150 -10.25 12.32 -10.85
C GLY A 150 -8.76 12.31 -10.50
N TRP A 151 -8.04 11.22 -10.83
CA TRP A 151 -6.63 11.02 -10.54
C TRP A 151 -6.03 9.96 -11.45
N TRP A 152 -4.71 10.05 -11.66
CA TRP A 152 -3.93 9.04 -12.35
C TRP A 152 -2.50 9.00 -11.79
N PRO A 153 -1.88 7.83 -11.58
CA PRO A 153 -0.48 7.76 -11.16
C PRO A 153 0.43 8.45 -12.18
N ASP A 154 1.27 9.39 -11.73
CA ASP A 154 2.25 10.02 -12.62
C ASP A 154 3.31 9.01 -13.11
N SER A 155 3.89 9.31 -14.26
CA SER A 155 5.05 8.64 -14.85
C SER A 155 6.24 8.49 -13.89
N SER A 156 6.52 9.47 -13.02
CA SER A 156 7.55 9.33 -11.98
C SER A 156 7.15 8.31 -10.90
N HIS A 157 5.86 8.21 -10.61
CA HIS A 157 5.23 7.24 -9.74
C HIS A 157 5.33 5.83 -10.33
N ARG A 158 5.09 5.67 -11.63
CA ARG A 158 5.28 4.39 -12.35
C ARG A 158 6.73 3.91 -12.29
N ALA A 159 7.70 4.81 -12.45
CA ALA A 159 9.12 4.46 -12.31
C ALA A 159 9.48 4.10 -10.86
N HIS A 160 8.85 4.74 -9.87
CA HIS A 160 9.04 4.44 -8.45
C HIS A 160 8.42 3.09 -8.06
N VAL A 161 7.19 2.84 -8.50
CA VAL A 161 6.48 1.56 -8.39
C VAL A 161 7.32 0.45 -8.97
N LEU A 162 7.82 0.59 -10.21
CA LEU A 162 8.67 -0.42 -10.84
C LEU A 162 9.95 -0.68 -10.05
N ARG A 163 10.61 0.36 -9.52
CA ARG A 163 11.79 0.20 -8.65
C ARG A 163 11.47 -0.51 -7.33
N ILE A 164 10.35 -0.19 -6.70
CA ILE A 164 9.90 -0.84 -5.47
C ILE A 164 9.50 -2.30 -5.76
N CYS A 165 8.84 -2.58 -6.87
CA CYS A 165 8.52 -3.93 -7.31
C CYS A 165 9.77 -4.74 -7.62
N ASP A 166 10.81 -4.16 -8.24
CA ASP A 166 12.11 -4.81 -8.45
C ASP A 166 12.80 -5.09 -7.12
N MET A 167 12.73 -4.15 -6.16
CA MET A 167 13.26 -4.32 -4.80
C MET A 167 12.50 -5.41 -4.03
N ILE A 168 11.18 -5.47 -4.11
CA ILE A 168 10.36 -6.51 -3.46
C ILE A 168 10.59 -7.86 -4.13
N HIS A 169 10.69 -7.90 -5.46
CA HIS A 169 11.01 -9.13 -6.19
C HIS A 169 12.38 -9.65 -5.78
N TYR A 170 13.35 -8.76 -5.59
CA TYR A 170 14.68 -9.07 -5.06
C TYR A 170 14.61 -9.56 -3.60
N LEU A 171 13.90 -8.87 -2.71
CA LEU A 171 13.71 -9.23 -1.29
C LEU A 171 13.00 -10.58 -1.09
N VAL A 172 12.00 -10.87 -1.91
CA VAL A 172 11.27 -12.15 -1.89
C VAL A 172 12.11 -13.27 -2.52
N SER A 173 13.17 -12.93 -3.28
CA SER A 173 14.06 -13.90 -3.93
C SER A 173 15.41 -14.10 -3.24
N ALA A 174 15.81 -13.20 -2.33
CA ALA A 174 17.08 -13.21 -1.64
C ALA A 174 16.88 -13.51 -0.15
N ASP A 175 17.51 -14.58 0.33
CA ASP A 175 17.78 -14.74 1.77
C ASP A 175 18.52 -13.46 2.23
N THR A 176 17.90 -12.70 3.12
CA THR A 176 18.22 -11.31 3.44
C THR A 176 19.70 -11.10 3.79
N THR A 177 20.42 -10.30 2.98
CA THR A 177 21.78 -9.81 3.26
C THR A 177 21.92 -8.30 3.00
N GLU A 178 23.01 -7.75 3.55
CA GLU A 178 23.46 -6.34 3.62
C GLU A 178 23.28 -5.50 2.33
N GLU A 179 23.24 -6.14 1.16
CA GLU A 179 23.08 -5.52 -0.17
C GLU A 179 21.70 -4.84 -0.37
N VAL A 180 20.67 -5.31 0.32
CA VAL A 180 19.32 -4.71 0.32
C VAL A 180 19.36 -3.26 0.84
N ARG A 181 20.17 -3.04 1.87
CA ARG A 181 20.27 -1.75 2.55
C ARG A 181 20.93 -0.70 1.65
N ASP A 182 21.96 -1.10 0.91
CA ASP A 182 22.70 -0.21 0.02
C ASP A 182 21.90 0.20 -1.24
N LEU A 183 21.04 -0.69 -1.75
CA LEU A 183 20.19 -0.38 -2.90
C LEU A 183 19.08 0.62 -2.56
N ALA A 184 18.50 0.51 -1.36
CA ALA A 184 17.50 1.45 -0.87
C ALA A 184 18.10 2.85 -0.61
N VAL A 185 19.34 2.94 -0.10
CA VAL A 185 20.06 4.22 0.07
C VAL A 185 20.39 4.88 -1.28
N SER A 186 20.86 4.09 -2.26
CA SER A 186 21.24 4.61 -3.59
C SER A 186 20.06 5.03 -4.48
N SER A 187 18.85 4.55 -4.19
CA SER A 187 17.63 4.85 -4.95
C SER A 187 16.97 6.19 -4.58
N GLY A 188 17.58 6.97 -3.66
CA GLY A 188 17.02 8.24 -3.19
C GLY A 188 15.76 8.09 -2.34
N VAL A 189 15.37 6.85 -2.02
CA VAL A 189 14.44 6.57 -0.94
C VAL A 189 15.19 6.96 0.33
N LYS A 190 14.79 8.05 0.97
CA LYS A 190 15.23 8.31 2.34
C LYS A 190 14.67 7.18 3.20
N LEU A 191 15.48 6.14 3.38
CA LEU A 191 15.34 5.17 4.47
C LEU A 191 15.33 5.84 5.85
N ALA A 192 15.44 7.17 5.97
CA ALA A 192 15.22 7.87 7.24
C ALA A 192 13.82 7.66 7.83
N ALA A 193 12.84 7.16 7.06
CA ALA A 193 11.56 6.67 7.61
C ALA A 193 11.56 5.16 7.97
N ILE A 194 12.57 4.42 7.54
CA ILE A 194 12.87 3.04 7.94
C ILE A 194 14.24 3.10 8.62
N ASP A 195 14.36 3.95 9.63
CA ASP A 195 15.40 3.73 10.62
C ASP A 195 15.07 2.36 11.22
N THR A 196 15.97 1.41 10.98
CA THR A 196 15.84 0.02 11.46
C THR A 196 16.25 -0.10 12.92
N GLU A 197 16.30 1.01 13.67
CA GLU A 197 15.86 0.91 15.05
C GLU A 197 14.46 0.30 15.01
N PRO A 198 14.27 -0.91 15.56
CA PRO A 198 12.95 -1.50 15.50
C PRO A 198 11.98 -0.49 16.09
N PHE A 199 10.82 -0.29 15.48
CA PHE A 199 9.79 0.62 15.98
C PHE A 199 9.51 0.36 17.49
N THR A 200 9.83 -0.86 17.96
CA THR A 200 9.93 -1.30 19.36
C THR A 200 10.95 -0.59 20.27
N SER A 201 12.08 -0.08 19.75
CA SER A 201 13.08 0.75 20.47
C SER A 201 12.42 1.99 21.08
N LYS A 202 11.60 2.68 20.28
CA LYS A 202 10.91 3.92 20.66
C LYS A 202 9.71 3.65 21.58
N LEU A 203 9.00 2.54 21.39
CA LEU A 203 7.88 2.10 22.23
C LEU A 203 8.29 1.52 23.58
N SER A 204 9.51 1.02 23.71
CA SER A 204 10.01 0.46 24.98
C SER A 204 10.07 1.48 26.12
N ARG A 205 10.00 2.79 25.81
CA ARG A 205 10.05 3.89 26.78
C ARG A 205 8.72 4.19 27.47
N TYR A 206 7.62 3.62 26.99
CA TYR A 206 6.28 3.81 27.54
C TYR A 206 5.59 2.46 27.76
N ARG A 207 6.25 1.56 28.51
CA ARG A 207 5.57 0.38 29.03
C ARG A 207 4.39 0.82 29.88
N ALA A 208 3.28 0.09 29.74
CA ALA A 208 2.01 0.32 30.43
C ALA A 208 2.07 0.19 31.98
N ASP A 209 3.27 0.18 32.57
CA ASP A 209 3.48 0.24 34.01
C ASP A 209 3.58 1.70 34.53
N ASP A 210 3.61 2.70 33.63
CA ASP A 210 3.70 4.14 33.96
C ASP A 210 2.40 4.95 33.68
N LEU A 211 1.24 4.29 33.50
CA LEU A 211 -0.09 4.93 33.44
C LEU A 211 -1.11 4.23 34.35
#